data_AF-A0A2W6BUK9-F1
#
_entry.id   AF-A0A2W6BUK9-F1
#
_cell.length_a   1.000
_cell.length_b   1.000
_cell.length_c   1.000
_cell.angle_alpha   90.00
_cell.angle_beta   90.00
_cell.angle_gamma   90.00
#
_symmetry.space_group_name_H-M   'P 1'
#
loop_
_entity.id
_entity.type
_entity.pdbx_description
1 polymer ?
#
loop_
_entity_poly.entity_id
_entity_poly.type
_entity_poly.pdbx_seq_one_letter_code
_entity_poly.pdbx_strand_id
1 'polypeptide(L)'
;MFEERLRLLVTVKAYPQPSRTYGETVCVAGVRVDTSVPSWIRLYPVAYRDLAFIDRFKKYQILDLRAFRSSSDQRPESYKPNISAIILGDTLGTGRGWRERWKHLNPFAGATTACELLARQGTPAAPSLGLIKPREVTTLDIEPNDTFSEDKQRLAELAAAGDLFTVERSVLEPAPYRLKYHYFCMDPGCKGHTQSLIDWEAGEAARNWKQSGYAERELPERLRRKFFDQMCATDRDTYFFLGNQHQHPKGFLVLGVFWPPAGSRPAPTLFD
;
A
#
# COMPACT_ATOMS: atom_id res chain seq x y z
N MET A 1 19.82 18.62 -4.78
CA MET A 1 18.93 17.62 -4.15
C MET A 1 19.85 16.58 -3.53
N PHE A 2 19.82 16.40 -2.21
CA PHE A 2 20.73 15.47 -1.53
C PHE A 2 20.23 14.03 -1.69
N GLU A 3 21.10 13.14 -2.14
CA GLU A 3 20.86 11.70 -2.15
C GLU A 3 21.07 11.16 -0.73
N GLU A 4 20.09 10.43 -0.21
CA GLU A 4 20.16 9.80 1.10
C GLU A 4 20.09 8.28 0.96
N ARG A 5 20.92 7.56 1.73
CA ARG A 5 20.78 6.11 1.89
C ARG A 5 19.77 5.83 2.99
N LEU A 6 18.82 4.95 2.72
CA LEU A 6 17.78 4.57 3.68
C LEU A 6 17.56 3.06 3.66
N ARG A 7 17.19 2.52 4.83
CA ARG A 7 16.75 1.14 4.97
C ARG A 7 15.25 1.13 5.22
N LEU A 8 14.49 0.58 4.27
CA LEU A 8 13.03 0.64 4.24
C LEU A 8 12.41 -0.74 4.42
N LEU A 9 11.58 -0.91 5.44
CA LEU A 9 10.64 -2.03 5.50
C LEU A 9 9.43 -1.71 4.63
N VAL A 10 9.28 -2.37 3.48
CA VAL A 10 8.13 -2.19 2.60
C VAL A 10 6.87 -2.73 3.27
N THR A 11 5.84 -1.93 3.45
CA THR A 11 4.57 -2.35 4.06
C THR A 11 3.41 -2.34 3.07
N VAL A 12 3.54 -1.53 2.01
CA VAL A 12 2.49 -1.25 1.04
C VAL A 12 3.07 -1.29 -0.36
N LYS A 13 2.34 -1.93 -1.27
CA LYS A 13 2.51 -1.80 -2.72
C LYS A 13 1.16 -1.49 -3.33
N ALA A 14 0.99 -0.27 -3.81
CA ALA A 14 -0.25 0.11 -4.46
C ALA A 14 -0.40 -0.62 -5.80
N TYR A 15 -1.64 -0.83 -6.25
CA TYR A 15 -1.88 -1.33 -7.61
C TYR A 15 -1.36 -0.30 -8.64
N PRO A 16 -0.61 -0.71 -9.68
CA PRO A 16 -0.04 0.20 -10.66
C PRO A 16 -1.10 1.09 -11.32
N GLN A 17 -0.70 2.31 -11.62
CA GLN A 17 -1.48 3.23 -12.44
C GLN A 17 -0.64 3.65 -13.65
N PRO A 18 -1.27 3.77 -14.84
CA PRO A 18 -0.60 4.34 -15.99
C PRO A 18 -0.31 5.82 -15.73
N SER A 19 0.83 6.28 -16.20
CA SER A 19 1.39 7.61 -15.96
C SER A 19 1.92 8.19 -17.26
N ARG A 20 1.47 9.40 -17.58
CA ARG A 20 1.95 10.12 -18.76
C ARG A 20 3.45 10.41 -18.73
N THR A 21 4.02 10.61 -17.54
CA THR A 21 5.43 11.01 -17.37
C THR A 21 6.36 9.82 -17.15
N TYR A 22 5.86 8.75 -16.54
CA TYR A 22 6.70 7.66 -16.03
C TYR A 22 6.31 6.29 -16.59
N GLY A 23 5.42 6.23 -17.59
CA GLY A 23 4.90 4.98 -18.15
C GLY A 23 3.92 4.30 -17.19
N GLU A 24 4.42 3.41 -16.33
CA GLU A 24 3.63 2.75 -15.29
C GLU A 24 4.22 3.01 -13.92
N THR A 25 3.37 3.34 -12.94
CA THR A 25 3.86 3.72 -11.61
C THR A 25 3.12 2.99 -10.50
N VAL A 26 3.91 2.51 -9.54
CA VAL A 26 3.45 2.02 -8.25
C VAL A 26 3.88 3.01 -7.19
N CYS A 27 2.95 3.34 -6.29
CA CYS A 27 3.32 3.92 -5.01
C CYS A 27 3.73 2.80 -4.06
N VAL A 28 4.93 2.91 -3.50
CA VAL A 28 5.39 2.03 -2.43
C VAL A 28 5.48 2.86 -1.15
N ALA A 29 4.98 2.30 -0.06
CA ALA A 29 5.17 2.92 1.26
C ALA A 29 5.74 1.89 2.24
N GLY A 30 6.44 2.41 3.23
CA GLY A 30 7.14 1.60 4.22
C GLY A 30 7.61 2.41 5.40
N VAL A 31 8.22 1.72 6.34
CA VAL A 31 8.81 2.30 7.55
C VAL A 31 10.32 2.33 7.40
N ARG A 32 10.93 3.48 7.67
CA ARG A 32 12.39 3.60 7.78
C ARG A 32 12.87 2.89 9.05
N VAL A 33 13.84 1.99 8.91
CA VAL A 33 14.31 1.11 10.01
C VAL A 33 15.79 1.28 10.38
N ASP A 34 16.50 2.20 9.73
CA ASP A 34 17.90 2.56 10.05
C ASP A 34 18.02 3.73 11.05
N THR A 35 16.92 4.28 11.55
CA THR A 35 16.90 5.42 12.48
C THR A 35 16.27 5.04 13.83
N SER A 36 16.69 5.71 14.89
CA SER A 36 16.12 5.53 16.24
C SER A 36 14.66 5.98 16.33
N VAL A 37 14.27 6.97 15.54
CA VAL A 37 12.88 7.43 15.40
C VAL A 37 12.27 6.77 14.16
N PRO A 38 11.26 5.90 14.33
CA PRO A 38 10.53 5.34 13.19
C PRO A 38 9.85 6.44 12.38
N SER A 39 9.92 6.37 11.06
CA SER A 39 9.24 7.31 10.18
C SER A 39 8.67 6.63 8.94
N TRP A 40 7.57 7.18 8.42
CA TRP A 40 7.00 6.76 7.14
C TRP A 40 7.85 7.26 5.98
N ILE A 41 7.97 6.43 4.95
CA ILE A 41 8.56 6.78 3.65
C ILE A 41 7.59 6.35 2.55
N ARG A 42 7.39 7.22 1.58
CA ARG A 42 6.64 7.01 0.35
C ARG A 42 7.60 7.12 -0.83
N LEU A 43 7.83 6.02 -1.51
CA LEU A 43 8.63 5.99 -2.73
C LEU A 43 7.70 6.18 -3.94
N TYR A 44 7.97 7.23 -4.72
CA TYR A 44 7.26 7.49 -5.96
C TYR A 44 8.13 8.28 -6.95
N PRO A 45 8.06 7.97 -8.26
CA PRO A 45 7.43 6.78 -8.85
C PRO A 45 8.31 5.53 -8.68
N VAL A 46 7.69 4.36 -8.55
CA VAL A 46 8.37 3.05 -8.68
C VAL A 46 7.85 2.33 -9.91
N ALA A 47 8.71 2.11 -10.90
CA ALA A 47 8.40 1.32 -12.09
C ALA A 47 8.45 -0.19 -11.77
N TYR A 48 7.60 -0.65 -10.87
CA TYR A 48 7.74 -1.98 -10.24
C TYR A 48 7.62 -3.14 -11.24
N ARG A 49 6.79 -3.03 -12.29
CA ARG A 49 6.68 -4.05 -13.35
C ARG A 49 7.92 -4.13 -14.23
N ASP A 50 8.68 -3.04 -14.31
CA ASP A 50 9.91 -2.94 -15.12
C ASP A 50 11.16 -3.37 -14.38
N LEU A 51 11.06 -3.55 -13.06
CA LEU A 51 12.13 -4.16 -12.29
C LEU A 51 12.42 -5.53 -12.85
N ALA A 52 13.72 -5.82 -13.06
CA ALA A 52 14.17 -7.16 -13.34
C ALA A 52 13.60 -8.09 -12.26
N PHE A 53 13.29 -9.34 -12.63
CA PHE A 53 12.65 -10.27 -11.71
C PHE A 53 13.40 -10.39 -10.36
N ILE A 54 14.73 -10.28 -10.40
CA ILE A 54 15.61 -10.31 -9.22
C ILE A 54 15.48 -9.08 -8.31
N ASP A 55 14.98 -7.95 -8.82
CA ASP A 55 14.82 -6.68 -8.08
C ASP A 55 13.39 -6.47 -7.58
N ARG A 56 12.46 -7.37 -7.93
CA ARG A 56 11.05 -7.30 -7.50
C ARG A 56 10.90 -7.68 -6.03
N PHE A 57 10.84 -6.67 -5.18
CA PHE A 57 10.70 -6.84 -3.74
C PHE A 57 9.30 -7.24 -3.25
N LYS A 58 9.28 -7.97 -2.14
CA LYS A 58 8.06 -8.45 -1.47
C LYS A 58 7.54 -7.45 -0.44
N LYS A 59 6.25 -7.57 -0.10
CA LYS A 59 5.70 -6.89 1.07
C LYS A 59 6.36 -7.46 2.33
N TYR A 60 6.65 -6.60 3.27
CA TYR A 60 7.47 -6.86 4.47
C TYR A 60 8.93 -7.24 4.19
N GLN A 61 9.47 -6.89 3.02
CA GLN A 61 10.90 -7.01 2.75
C GLN A 61 11.63 -5.72 3.12
N ILE A 62 12.82 -5.87 3.71
CA ILE A 62 13.74 -4.77 3.96
C ILE A 62 14.49 -4.46 2.67
N LEU A 63 14.56 -3.19 2.30
CA LEU A 63 15.32 -2.69 1.17
C LEU A 63 16.39 -1.74 1.66
N ASP A 64 17.61 -1.90 1.16
CA ASP A 64 18.63 -0.86 1.22
C ASP A 64 18.63 -0.14 -0.11
N LEU A 65 18.37 1.17 -0.11
CA LEU A 65 18.34 1.96 -1.34
C LEU A 65 18.84 3.38 -1.11
N ARG A 66 19.08 4.07 -2.23
CA ARG A 66 19.26 5.51 -2.24
C ARG A 66 17.99 6.19 -2.72
N ALA A 67 17.65 7.33 -2.12
CA ALA A 67 16.50 8.11 -2.53
C ALA A 67 16.72 9.60 -2.31
N PHE A 68 15.94 10.40 -3.01
CA PHE A 68 15.98 11.85 -2.95
C PHE A 68 14.67 12.37 -2.39
N ARG A 69 14.72 13.44 -1.59
CA ARG A 69 13.51 14.20 -1.26
C ARG A 69 12.83 14.68 -2.53
N SER A 70 11.53 14.42 -2.65
CA SER A 70 10.78 14.88 -3.82
C SER A 70 10.69 16.41 -3.81
N SER A 71 11.01 17.04 -4.93
CA SER A 71 10.83 18.50 -5.10
C SER A 71 9.42 18.88 -5.54
N SER A 72 8.67 17.93 -6.13
CA SER A 72 7.32 18.15 -6.66
C SER A 72 6.22 17.66 -5.73
N ASP A 73 6.56 16.95 -4.64
CA ASP A 73 5.61 16.44 -3.68
C ASP A 73 5.97 16.90 -2.27
N GLN A 74 5.16 17.81 -1.72
CA GLN A 74 5.43 18.50 -0.45
C GLN A 74 5.17 17.63 0.79
N ARG A 75 4.68 16.40 0.61
CA ARG A 75 4.42 15.49 1.72
C ARG A 75 5.75 15.13 2.41
N PRO A 76 5.83 15.24 3.75
CA PRO A 76 7.08 15.06 4.51
C PRO A 76 7.64 13.63 4.46
N GLU A 77 6.92 12.66 3.90
CA GLU A 77 7.35 11.29 3.67
C GLU A 77 7.70 11.00 2.20
N SER A 78 7.60 11.95 1.27
CA SER A 78 7.76 11.67 -0.16
C SER A 78 9.21 11.70 -0.64
N TYR A 79 9.63 10.58 -1.24
CA TYR A 79 10.96 10.36 -1.79
C TYR A 79 10.90 9.78 -3.21
N LYS A 80 11.82 10.20 -4.06
CA LYS A 80 12.09 9.60 -5.37
C LYS A 80 13.21 8.56 -5.22
N PRO A 81 12.95 7.26 -5.45
CA PRO A 81 13.97 6.23 -5.32
C PRO A 81 14.95 6.22 -6.49
N ASN A 82 16.19 5.86 -6.21
CA ASN A 82 17.16 5.43 -7.22
C ASN A 82 16.99 3.91 -7.45
N ILE A 83 16.23 3.57 -8.49
CA ILE A 83 15.77 2.18 -8.72
C ILE A 83 16.93 1.24 -9.07
N SER A 84 17.98 1.71 -9.74
CA SER A 84 19.12 0.88 -10.16
C SER A 84 20.04 0.48 -8.99
N ALA A 85 19.82 1.02 -7.79
CA ALA A 85 20.65 0.79 -6.61
C ALA A 85 19.86 0.18 -5.44
N ILE A 86 18.77 -0.53 -5.72
CA ILE A 86 18.00 -1.25 -4.71
C ILE A 86 18.70 -2.57 -4.37
N ILE A 87 18.95 -2.81 -3.09
CA ILE A 87 19.46 -4.06 -2.56
C ILE A 87 18.35 -4.71 -1.73
N LEU A 88 18.02 -5.96 -2.08
CA LEU A 88 16.99 -6.74 -1.39
C LEU A 88 17.57 -7.40 -0.14
N GLY A 89 17.00 -7.08 1.02
CA GLY A 89 17.30 -7.71 2.29
C GLY A 89 16.27 -8.76 2.71
N ASP A 90 16.20 -9.02 4.02
CA ASP A 90 15.33 -10.04 4.60
C ASP A 90 13.85 -9.72 4.45
N THR A 91 13.03 -10.77 4.28
CA THR A 91 11.57 -10.68 4.34
C THR A 91 11.07 -11.07 5.73
N LEU A 92 10.36 -10.16 6.39
CA LEU A 92 9.82 -10.40 7.72
C LEU A 92 8.61 -11.34 7.65
N GLY A 93 8.80 -12.54 8.20
CA GLY A 93 7.79 -13.59 8.27
C GLY A 93 6.65 -13.32 9.27
N THR A 94 5.72 -14.26 9.34
CA THR A 94 4.55 -14.24 10.23
C THR A 94 4.73 -15.09 11.49
N GLY A 95 5.90 -15.71 11.68
CA GLY A 95 6.18 -16.58 12.82
C GLY A 95 6.03 -15.87 14.18
N ARG A 96 5.69 -16.64 15.22
CA ARG A 96 5.49 -16.16 16.61
C ARG A 96 4.54 -14.96 16.68
N GLY A 97 3.36 -15.07 16.06
CA GLY A 97 2.35 -14.00 16.11
C GLY A 97 2.79 -12.71 15.42
N TRP A 98 3.58 -12.81 14.34
CA TRP A 98 4.06 -11.66 13.55
C TRP A 98 5.01 -10.72 14.32
N ARG A 99 5.71 -11.26 15.34
CA ARG A 99 6.58 -10.50 16.25
C ARG A 99 7.56 -9.57 15.53
N GLU A 100 8.23 -10.04 14.47
CA GLU A 100 9.22 -9.23 13.75
C GLU A 100 8.57 -8.05 13.00
N ARG A 101 7.34 -8.21 12.50
CA ARG A 101 6.60 -7.10 11.88
C ARG A 101 6.14 -6.10 12.94
N TRP A 102 5.67 -6.60 14.09
CA TRP A 102 5.25 -5.78 15.21
C TRP A 102 6.37 -4.87 15.74
N LYS A 103 7.62 -5.35 15.82
CA LYS A 103 8.77 -4.52 16.23
C LYS A 103 8.87 -3.20 15.47
N HIS A 104 8.54 -3.19 14.17
CA HIS A 104 8.62 -2.01 13.33
C HIS A 104 7.30 -1.23 13.21
N LEU A 105 6.16 -1.90 13.40
CA LEU A 105 4.83 -1.32 13.17
C LEU A 105 4.12 -0.86 14.43
N ASN A 106 4.50 -1.38 15.61
CA ASN A 106 3.86 -1.04 16.88
C ASN A 106 3.81 0.48 17.16
N PRO A 107 4.86 1.27 16.87
CA PRO A 107 4.84 2.72 17.09
C PRO A 107 3.78 3.46 16.25
N PHE A 108 3.35 2.89 15.12
CA PHE A 108 2.35 3.50 14.24
C PHE A 108 0.94 2.94 14.43
N ALA A 109 0.82 1.73 14.98
CA ALA A 109 -0.42 0.97 15.05
C ALA A 109 -1.45 1.67 15.97
N GLY A 110 -2.43 2.31 15.34
CA GLY A 110 -3.46 3.09 16.03
C GLY A 110 -2.97 4.45 16.56
N ALA A 111 -1.79 4.92 16.16
CA ALA A 111 -1.24 6.20 16.59
C ALA A 111 -1.99 7.42 16.01
N THR A 112 -2.85 7.20 15.03
CA THR A 112 -3.74 8.18 14.40
C THR A 112 -5.04 7.49 13.99
N THR A 113 -6.09 8.27 13.76
CA THR A 113 -7.34 7.80 13.15
C THR A 113 -7.48 8.28 11.70
N ALA A 114 -8.40 7.70 10.93
CA ALA A 114 -8.71 8.18 9.59
C ALA A 114 -9.32 9.59 9.63
N CYS A 115 -10.17 9.89 10.63
CA CYS A 115 -10.70 11.22 10.89
C CYS A 115 -9.59 12.25 11.16
N GLU A 116 -8.60 11.91 12.00
CA GLU A 116 -7.49 12.79 12.31
C GLU A 116 -6.62 13.06 11.07
N LEU A 117 -6.29 12.02 10.30
CA LEU A 117 -5.54 12.15 9.05
C LEU A 117 -6.25 13.12 8.08
N LEU A 118 -7.56 13.02 7.96
CA LEU A 118 -8.38 13.92 7.13
C LEU A 118 -8.41 15.35 7.67
N ALA A 119 -8.60 15.53 8.97
CA ALA A 119 -8.69 16.83 9.62
C ALA A 119 -7.39 17.64 9.52
N ARG A 120 -6.24 16.96 9.52
CA ARG A 120 -4.93 17.60 9.39
C ARG A 120 -4.60 18.03 7.96
N GLN A 121 -5.33 17.58 6.94
CA GLN A 121 -5.05 17.97 5.56
C GLN A 121 -5.26 19.48 5.35
N GLY A 122 -4.26 20.14 4.76
CA GLY A 122 -4.23 21.60 4.60
C GLY A 122 -3.39 22.31 5.66
N THR A 123 -2.88 21.60 6.67
CA THR A 123 -1.87 22.13 7.59
C THR A 123 -0.44 21.88 7.06
N PRO A 124 0.56 22.69 7.46
CA PRO A 124 1.95 22.39 7.16
C PRO A 124 2.35 21.01 7.68
N ALA A 125 3.08 20.24 6.86
CA ALA A 125 3.54 18.88 7.18
C ALA A 125 2.39 17.90 7.56
N ALA A 126 1.21 18.07 6.95
CA ALA A 126 0.10 17.13 7.11
C ALA A 126 0.54 15.70 6.72
N PRO A 127 0.36 14.70 7.60
CA PRO A 127 0.72 13.32 7.29
C PRO A 127 -0.17 12.78 6.17
N SER A 128 0.41 11.98 5.28
CA SER A 128 -0.31 11.35 4.17
C SER A 128 -0.41 9.83 4.29
N LEU A 129 0.19 9.26 5.34
CA LEU A 129 0.20 7.84 5.66
C LEU A 129 -0.17 7.61 7.12
N GLY A 130 -0.81 6.47 7.40
CA GLY A 130 -1.07 6.03 8.76
C GLY A 130 -1.42 4.55 8.83
N LEU A 131 -1.19 3.93 9.99
CA LEU A 131 -1.62 2.57 10.29
C LEU A 131 -2.79 2.63 11.28
N ILE A 132 -4.00 2.75 10.74
CA ILE A 132 -5.19 3.04 11.54
C ILE A 132 -5.83 1.75 12.04
N LYS A 133 -6.37 1.80 13.26
CA LYS A 133 -7.22 0.75 13.79
C LYS A 133 -8.67 1.04 13.39
N PRO A 134 -9.34 0.19 12.60
CA PRO A 134 -10.80 0.24 12.52
C PRO A 134 -11.38 -0.22 13.87
N ARG A 135 -12.38 0.51 14.36
CA ARG A 135 -13.23 0.08 15.47
C ARG A 135 -14.12 -1.07 15.02
N GLU A 136 -14.64 -0.95 13.81
CA GLU A 136 -15.59 -1.89 13.20
C GLU A 136 -15.47 -1.78 11.68
N VAL A 137 -15.38 -2.91 10.99
CA VAL A 137 -15.48 -2.98 9.52
C VAL A 137 -16.85 -3.59 9.20
N THR A 138 -17.74 -2.81 8.60
CA THR A 138 -19.15 -3.18 8.43
C THR A 138 -19.39 -4.01 7.18
N THR A 139 -18.74 -3.66 6.06
CA THR A 139 -18.80 -4.45 4.83
C THR A 139 -17.61 -4.16 3.92
N LEU A 140 -17.43 -5.05 2.95
CA LEU A 140 -16.55 -4.91 1.80
C LEU A 140 -17.40 -5.02 0.53
N ASP A 141 -17.52 -3.93 -0.21
CA ASP A 141 -18.14 -3.94 -1.53
C ASP A 141 -17.12 -4.45 -2.54
N ILE A 142 -17.58 -5.32 -3.45
CA ILE A 142 -16.75 -5.94 -4.48
C ILE A 142 -17.50 -5.84 -5.80
N GLU A 143 -16.92 -5.05 -6.71
CA GLU A 143 -17.51 -4.77 -8.01
C GLU A 143 -16.51 -5.16 -9.11
N PRO A 144 -16.97 -5.70 -10.25
CA PRO A 144 -16.12 -5.88 -11.42
C PRO A 144 -15.46 -4.56 -11.84
N ASN A 145 -14.24 -4.67 -12.38
CA ASN A 145 -13.48 -3.54 -12.86
C ASN A 145 -12.87 -3.89 -14.21
N ASP A 146 -13.78 -4.06 -15.16
CA ASP A 146 -13.50 -4.68 -16.46
C ASP A 146 -12.66 -3.77 -17.37
N THR A 147 -12.70 -2.45 -17.16
CA THR A 147 -11.99 -1.48 -18.00
C THR A 147 -11.39 -0.32 -17.20
N PHE A 148 -10.24 0.15 -17.67
CA PHE A 148 -9.80 1.50 -17.35
C PHE A 148 -10.72 2.53 -18.03
N SER A 149 -10.77 3.76 -17.49
CA SER A 149 -11.33 4.88 -18.27
C SER A 149 -10.54 5.05 -19.57
N GLU A 150 -11.17 5.57 -20.62
CA GLU A 150 -10.54 5.72 -21.95
C GLU A 150 -9.16 6.41 -21.87
N ASP A 151 -9.05 7.49 -21.10
CA ASP A 151 -7.77 8.19 -20.88
C ASP A 151 -6.70 7.31 -20.24
N LYS A 152 -7.08 6.49 -19.24
CA LYS A 152 -6.14 5.59 -18.56
C LYS A 152 -5.75 4.42 -19.45
N GLN A 153 -6.69 3.91 -20.24
CA GLN A 153 -6.44 2.87 -21.22
C GLN A 153 -5.43 3.35 -22.26
N ARG A 154 -5.64 4.55 -22.83
CA ARG A 154 -4.70 5.17 -23.76
C ARG A 154 -3.30 5.38 -23.14
N LEU A 155 -3.23 5.83 -21.89
CA LEU A 155 -1.95 5.97 -21.19
C LEU A 155 -1.26 4.63 -20.95
N ALA A 156 -2.02 3.57 -20.65
CA ALA A 156 -1.49 2.23 -20.47
C ALA A 156 -0.91 1.67 -21.79
N GLU A 157 -1.61 1.89 -22.90
CA GLU A 157 -1.15 1.49 -24.24
C GLU A 157 0.11 2.26 -24.66
N LEU A 158 0.14 3.57 -24.45
CA LEU A 158 1.33 4.39 -24.70
C LEU A 158 2.52 3.95 -23.84
N ALA A 159 2.29 3.63 -22.57
CA ALA A 159 3.34 3.13 -21.68
C ALA A 159 3.87 1.75 -22.11
N ALA A 160 3.03 0.92 -22.71
CA ALA A 160 3.38 -0.43 -23.15
C ALA A 160 4.12 -0.47 -24.49
N ALA A 161 3.80 0.45 -25.40
CA ALA A 161 4.49 0.62 -26.68
C ALA A 161 5.98 1.01 -26.51
N GLY A 162 6.31 1.70 -25.41
CA GLY A 162 7.68 2.13 -25.11
C GLY A 162 8.21 3.18 -26.10
N ASP A 163 9.48 3.52 -25.96
CA ASP A 163 10.25 4.29 -26.94
C ASP A 163 10.98 3.35 -27.93
N LEU A 164 11.52 3.90 -29.02
CA LEU A 164 12.24 3.19 -30.10
C LEU A 164 13.37 2.24 -29.64
N PHE A 165 13.81 2.34 -28.38
CA PHE A 165 14.91 1.59 -27.77
C PHE A 165 14.49 0.71 -26.59
N THR A 166 13.20 0.62 -26.27
CA THR A 166 12.69 -0.20 -25.17
C THR A 166 11.92 -1.41 -25.69
N VAL A 167 12.01 -2.53 -24.96
CA VAL A 167 11.28 -3.76 -25.26
C VAL A 167 9.78 -3.51 -25.10
N GLU A 168 8.98 -3.88 -26.11
CA GLU A 168 7.51 -3.87 -26.06
C GLU A 168 7.00 -4.65 -24.84
N ARG A 169 6.00 -4.10 -24.16
CA ARG A 169 5.48 -4.64 -22.88
C ARG A 169 4.03 -5.04 -23.04
N SER A 170 3.56 -5.94 -22.16
CA SER A 170 2.12 -6.16 -22.05
C SER A 170 1.45 -4.93 -21.43
N VAL A 171 0.36 -4.49 -22.06
CA VAL A 171 -0.46 -3.37 -21.58
C VAL A 171 -0.88 -3.60 -20.14
N LEU A 172 -0.75 -2.58 -19.29
CA LEU A 172 -1.27 -2.63 -17.93
C LEU A 172 -2.79 -2.83 -17.98
N GLU A 173 -3.24 -3.93 -17.42
CA GLU A 173 -4.67 -4.18 -17.22
C GLU A 173 -5.13 -3.62 -15.87
N PRO A 174 -6.40 -3.17 -15.76
CA PRO A 174 -7.01 -2.83 -14.49
C PRO A 174 -6.99 -4.03 -13.52
N ALA A 175 -7.04 -3.75 -12.21
CA ALA A 175 -7.29 -4.79 -11.23
C ALA A 175 -8.67 -5.39 -11.53
N PRO A 176 -8.88 -6.73 -11.54
CA PRO A 176 -10.14 -7.31 -12.00
C PRO A 176 -11.38 -6.87 -11.22
N TYR A 177 -11.21 -6.47 -9.96
CA TYR A 177 -12.28 -6.00 -9.09
C TYR A 177 -11.87 -4.74 -8.34
N ARG A 178 -12.85 -3.86 -8.08
CA ARG A 178 -12.76 -2.77 -7.12
C ARG A 178 -13.28 -3.25 -5.78
N LEU A 179 -12.45 -3.09 -4.76
CA LEU A 179 -12.78 -3.43 -3.38
C LEU A 179 -12.95 -2.14 -2.59
N LYS A 180 -14.04 -1.99 -1.83
CA LYS A 180 -14.32 -0.80 -1.03
C LYS A 180 -14.72 -1.17 0.39
N TYR A 181 -13.89 -0.80 1.37
CA TYR A 181 -14.22 -1.00 2.77
C TYR A 181 -15.16 0.08 3.26
N HIS A 182 -16.13 -0.35 4.07
CA HIS A 182 -16.92 0.51 4.93
C HIS A 182 -16.57 0.20 6.37
N TYR A 183 -16.21 1.23 7.14
CA TYR A 183 -15.75 1.02 8.51
C TYR A 183 -15.86 2.29 9.36
N PHE A 184 -15.84 2.13 10.67
CA PHE A 184 -15.66 3.20 11.64
C PHE A 184 -14.24 3.15 12.18
N CYS A 185 -13.54 4.29 12.25
CA CYS A 185 -12.24 4.35 12.93
C CYS A 185 -12.40 4.56 14.44
N MET A 186 -11.29 4.55 15.18
CA MET A 186 -11.30 4.74 16.64
C MET A 186 -11.66 6.15 17.12
N ASP A 187 -11.90 7.11 16.21
CA ASP A 187 -12.35 8.44 16.58
C ASP A 187 -13.77 8.38 17.19
N PRO A 188 -14.01 8.95 18.39
CA PRO A 188 -15.33 8.91 19.03
C PRO A 188 -16.44 9.54 18.18
N GLY A 189 -16.12 10.57 17.39
CA GLY A 189 -17.05 11.27 16.52
C GLY A 189 -17.12 10.71 15.10
N CYS A 190 -16.51 9.54 14.83
CA CYS A 190 -16.47 8.95 13.50
C CYS A 190 -17.87 8.68 12.95
N LYS A 191 -18.17 9.26 11.78
CA LYS A 191 -19.44 9.07 11.03
C LYS A 191 -19.37 7.93 10.01
N GLY A 192 -18.27 7.17 10.01
CA GLY A 192 -17.97 6.13 9.03
C GLY A 192 -17.07 6.62 7.90
N HIS A 193 -16.40 5.67 7.26
CA HIS A 193 -15.54 5.86 6.12
C HIS A 193 -15.86 4.84 5.04
N THR A 194 -15.80 5.27 3.79
CA THR A 194 -15.94 4.41 2.61
C THR A 194 -14.73 4.62 1.72
N GLN A 195 -13.82 3.65 1.65
CA GLN A 195 -12.51 3.81 1.01
C GLN A 195 -12.13 2.61 0.15
N SER A 196 -11.63 2.87 -1.05
CA SER A 196 -11.17 1.82 -1.95
C SER A 196 -9.86 1.20 -1.48
N LEU A 197 -9.75 -0.11 -1.60
CA LEU A 197 -8.51 -0.87 -1.47
C LEU A 197 -7.73 -0.82 -2.79
N ILE A 198 -6.55 -0.21 -2.76
CA ILE A 198 -5.64 -0.14 -3.91
C ILE A 198 -4.37 -0.96 -3.66
N ASP A 199 -4.51 -2.18 -3.12
CA ASP A 199 -3.40 -3.10 -2.84
C ASP A 199 -3.08 -3.97 -4.06
N TRP A 200 -1.81 -4.00 -4.48
CA TRP A 200 -1.32 -4.87 -5.55
C TRP A 200 -1.67 -6.35 -5.30
N GLU A 201 -1.55 -6.80 -4.05
CA GLU A 201 -1.78 -8.21 -3.70
C GLU A 201 -3.24 -8.63 -3.90
N ALA A 202 -4.20 -7.70 -3.78
CA ALA A 202 -5.61 -7.97 -4.04
C ALA A 202 -5.88 -8.20 -5.52
N GLY A 203 -5.31 -7.37 -6.40
CA GLY A 203 -5.42 -7.53 -7.84
C GLY A 203 -4.77 -8.82 -8.33
N GLU A 204 -3.57 -9.13 -7.85
CA GLU A 204 -2.86 -10.36 -8.22
C GLU A 204 -3.53 -11.62 -7.67
N ALA A 205 -4.15 -11.58 -6.48
CA ALA A 205 -4.90 -12.72 -5.95
C ALA A 205 -6.07 -13.10 -6.87
N ALA A 206 -6.85 -12.11 -7.33
CA ALA A 206 -7.95 -12.36 -8.26
C ALA A 206 -7.47 -12.97 -9.59
N ARG A 207 -6.36 -12.44 -10.14
CA ARG A 207 -5.75 -12.99 -11.37
C ARG A 207 -5.26 -14.41 -11.20
N ASN A 208 -4.52 -14.67 -10.13
CA ASN A 208 -3.98 -16.00 -9.84
C ASN A 208 -5.10 -17.03 -9.67
N TRP A 209 -6.21 -16.66 -9.04
CA TRP A 209 -7.38 -17.54 -8.93
C TRP A 209 -8.05 -17.80 -10.28
N LYS A 210 -8.22 -16.77 -11.12
CA LYS A 210 -8.72 -16.95 -12.49
C LYS A 210 -7.83 -17.92 -13.28
N GLN A 211 -6.51 -17.76 -13.21
CA GLN A 211 -5.53 -18.65 -13.87
C GLN A 211 -5.53 -20.07 -13.29
N SER A 212 -5.88 -20.23 -12.00
CA SER A 212 -5.99 -21.55 -11.34
C SER A 212 -7.30 -22.28 -11.67
N GLY A 213 -8.13 -21.76 -12.57
CA GLY A 213 -9.34 -22.42 -13.06
C GLY A 213 -10.62 -22.11 -12.27
N TYR A 214 -10.59 -21.14 -11.35
CA TYR A 214 -11.82 -20.69 -10.69
C TYR A 214 -12.74 -19.95 -11.65
N ALA A 215 -14.05 -20.21 -11.54
CA ALA A 215 -15.02 -19.51 -12.37
C ALA A 215 -15.13 -18.04 -11.94
N GLU A 216 -15.30 -17.13 -12.89
CA GLU A 216 -15.35 -15.67 -12.63
C GLU A 216 -16.42 -15.29 -11.60
N ARG A 217 -17.57 -15.98 -11.64
CA ARG A 217 -18.66 -15.83 -10.65
C ARG A 217 -18.29 -16.17 -9.21
N GLU A 218 -17.20 -16.91 -8.99
CA GLU A 218 -16.73 -17.33 -7.67
C GLU A 218 -15.69 -16.36 -7.07
N LEU A 219 -15.09 -15.50 -7.90
CA LEU A 219 -14.00 -14.62 -7.48
C LEU A 219 -14.46 -13.55 -6.46
N PRO A 220 -15.64 -12.91 -6.59
CA PRO A 220 -16.09 -11.94 -5.58
C PRO A 220 -16.20 -12.54 -4.18
N GLU A 221 -16.77 -13.74 -4.09
CA GLU A 221 -16.93 -14.47 -2.83
C GLU A 221 -15.56 -14.87 -2.24
N ARG A 222 -14.60 -15.29 -3.06
CA ARG A 222 -13.23 -15.59 -2.61
C ARG A 222 -12.51 -14.34 -2.10
N LEU A 223 -12.67 -13.22 -2.79
CA LEU A 223 -12.14 -11.92 -2.36
C LEU A 223 -12.77 -11.51 -1.03
N ARG A 224 -14.09 -11.65 -0.87
CA ARG A 224 -14.80 -11.37 0.39
C ARG A 224 -14.27 -12.22 1.53
N ARG A 225 -14.19 -13.54 1.36
CA ARG A 225 -13.65 -14.44 2.39
C ARG A 225 -12.24 -14.07 2.81
N LYS A 226 -11.40 -13.68 1.87
CA LYS A 226 -10.00 -13.35 2.16
C LYS A 226 -9.87 -11.97 2.82
N PHE A 227 -10.41 -10.92 2.21
CA PHE A 227 -10.14 -9.54 2.59
C PHE A 227 -11.11 -9.01 3.65
N PHE A 228 -12.29 -9.60 3.79
CA PHE A 228 -13.25 -9.23 4.82
C PHE A 228 -13.31 -10.31 5.90
N ASP A 229 -13.84 -11.49 5.60
CA ASP A 229 -14.18 -12.49 6.63
C ASP A 229 -12.95 -12.97 7.40
N GLN A 230 -11.82 -13.21 6.73
CA GLN A 230 -10.58 -13.65 7.37
C GLN A 230 -9.76 -12.48 7.94
N MET A 231 -9.50 -11.46 7.13
CA MET A 231 -8.59 -10.37 7.53
C MET A 231 -9.20 -9.44 8.57
N CYS A 232 -10.53 -9.36 8.68
CA CYS A 232 -11.24 -8.53 9.64
C CYS A 232 -11.96 -9.36 10.72
N ALA A 233 -11.66 -10.66 10.83
CA ALA A 233 -12.21 -11.53 11.86
C ALA A 233 -11.87 -11.04 13.27
N THR A 234 -12.71 -11.42 14.23
CA THR A 234 -12.53 -11.10 15.66
C THR A 234 -11.30 -11.75 16.29
N ASP A 235 -10.75 -12.81 15.68
CA ASP A 235 -9.49 -13.44 16.06
C ASP A 235 -8.25 -12.70 15.50
N ARG A 236 -8.45 -11.53 14.88
CA ARG A 236 -7.38 -10.67 14.33
C ARG A 236 -7.35 -9.32 15.01
N ASP A 237 -6.13 -8.80 15.15
CA ASP A 237 -5.89 -7.40 15.49
C ASP A 237 -5.65 -6.60 14.20
N THR A 238 -6.71 -6.35 13.43
CA THR A 238 -6.64 -5.74 12.10
C THR A 238 -6.38 -4.24 12.14
N TYR A 239 -5.54 -3.75 11.23
CA TYR A 239 -5.24 -2.35 10.96
C TYR A 239 -5.19 -2.11 9.45
N PHE A 240 -5.51 -0.89 9.02
CA PHE A 240 -5.41 -0.46 7.63
C PHE A 240 -4.24 0.49 7.45
N PHE A 241 -3.38 0.19 6.47
CA PHE A 241 -2.45 1.18 5.95
C PHE A 241 -3.27 2.15 5.10
N LEU A 242 -3.48 3.36 5.57
CA LEU A 242 -4.10 4.41 4.79
C LEU A 242 -3.05 5.28 4.13
N GLY A 243 -3.39 5.82 2.97
CA GLY A 243 -2.72 7.02 2.49
C GLY A 243 -3.46 7.77 1.41
N ASN A 244 -3.04 9.01 1.19
CA ASN A 244 -3.69 9.91 0.25
C ASN A 244 -2.99 9.98 -1.11
N GLN A 245 -3.64 10.68 -2.04
CA GLN A 245 -3.10 11.02 -3.34
C GLN A 245 -2.56 12.45 -3.32
N HIS A 246 -1.40 12.68 -3.94
CA HIS A 246 -0.78 14.02 -3.98
C HIS A 246 -1.74 15.10 -4.53
N GLN A 247 -2.46 14.78 -5.61
CA GLN A 247 -3.43 15.68 -6.25
C GLN A 247 -4.75 15.81 -5.48
N HIS A 248 -5.06 14.86 -4.60
CA HIS A 248 -6.27 14.85 -3.78
C HIS A 248 -5.90 14.54 -2.32
N PRO A 249 -5.33 15.51 -1.57
CA PRO A 249 -4.80 15.26 -0.22
C PRO A 249 -5.86 14.75 0.79
N LYS A 250 -7.14 15.07 0.56
CA LYS A 250 -8.27 14.56 1.35
C LYS A 250 -8.79 13.18 0.88
N GLY A 251 -8.35 12.71 -0.29
CA GLY A 251 -8.70 11.41 -0.85
C GLY A 251 -7.83 10.29 -0.29
N PHE A 252 -8.14 9.83 0.93
CA PHE A 252 -7.46 8.68 1.52
C PHE A 252 -8.03 7.36 0.99
N LEU A 253 -7.12 6.42 0.75
CA LEU A 253 -7.40 5.07 0.25
C LEU A 253 -6.80 4.04 1.22
N VAL A 254 -7.38 2.85 1.26
CA VAL A 254 -6.76 1.70 1.92
C VAL A 254 -5.67 1.17 0.98
N LEU A 255 -4.43 1.19 1.43
CA LEU A 255 -3.28 0.75 0.63
C LEU A 255 -2.88 -0.69 0.92
N GLY A 256 -3.41 -1.27 1.99
CA GLY A 256 -3.19 -2.65 2.40
C GLY A 256 -3.69 -2.90 3.81
N VAL A 257 -3.74 -4.18 4.20
CA VAL A 257 -4.23 -4.62 5.52
C VAL A 257 -3.11 -5.30 6.31
N PHE A 258 -2.93 -4.88 7.56
CA PHE A 258 -2.10 -5.54 8.56
C PHE A 258 -3.02 -6.26 9.55
N TRP A 259 -3.04 -7.59 9.54
CA TRP A 259 -4.03 -8.40 10.28
C TRP A 259 -3.35 -9.51 11.12
N PRO A 260 -2.46 -9.16 12.05
CA PRO A 260 -1.87 -10.12 12.97
C PRO A 260 -2.94 -10.84 13.82
N PRO A 261 -2.63 -12.02 14.40
CA PRO A 261 -3.51 -12.67 15.36
C PRO A 261 -3.84 -11.73 16.54
N ALA A 262 -5.07 -11.80 17.04
CA ALA A 262 -5.46 -11.07 18.24
C ALA A 262 -4.56 -11.43 19.42
N GLY A 263 -4.22 -10.44 20.26
CA GLY A 263 -3.32 -10.62 21.40
C GLY A 263 -1.84 -10.77 21.05
N SER A 264 -1.45 -10.70 19.77
CA SER A 264 -0.03 -10.82 19.38
C SER A 264 0.74 -9.49 19.42
N ARG A 265 0.05 -8.37 19.64
CA ARG A 265 0.66 -7.05 19.81
C ARG A 265 1.54 -7.06 21.07
N PRO A 266 2.84 -6.74 20.98
CA PRO A 266 3.70 -6.63 22.15
C PRO A 266 3.15 -5.59 23.13
N ALA A 267 3.11 -5.94 24.42
CA ALA A 267 2.84 -4.97 25.47
C ALA A 267 3.96 -3.91 25.49
N PRO A 268 3.65 -2.67 25.89
CA PRO A 268 4.68 -1.70 26.25
C PRO A 268 5.57 -2.32 27.32
N THR A 269 6.88 -2.30 27.11
CA THR A 269 7.82 -2.70 28.16
C THR A 269 7.99 -1.54 29.13
N LEU A 270 8.35 -1.82 30.39
CA LEU A 270 8.62 -0.81 31.42
C LEU A 270 9.77 0.17 31.04
N PHE A 271 10.44 -0.05 29.91
CA PHE A 271 11.59 0.71 29.42
C PHE A 271 11.37 1.36 28.05
N ASP A 272 10.13 1.36 27.53
CA ASP A 272 9.73 2.14 26.35
C ASP A 272 9.32 3.58 26.71
#